data_AF-A0A3D0XG57-F1
#
_entry.id   AF-A0A3D0XG57-F1
#
_cell.length_a   1.000
_cell.length_b   1.000
_cell.length_c   1.000
_cell.angle_alpha   90.00
_cell.angle_beta   90.00
_cell.angle_gamma   90.00
#
_symmetry.space_group_name_H-M   'P 1'
#
loop_
_entity.id
_entity.type
_entity.pdbx_description
1 polymer ?
#
loop_
_entity_poly.entity_id
_entity_poly.type
_entity_poly.pdbx_seq_one_letter_code
_entity_poly.pdbx_strand_id
1 'polypeptide(L)'
;KVTYIYLKQLEEADLMVINKIDSLEETQRKSLRTALEERFPTKKVLEVSARSGAGLEDWFALMTSEKQGSADTMEVDYAVYAEGEALLGWLNATLELRSEEAWDGNAWMTQFAAHVQSQLEAQHHEIAHLKMTLSPEDGLGELAVINLIRNDFVPELSQTLPTDIHQAELIVNLRAEADPDALEAALRSALDAMNAGQGAINAALTHIEHFRPGKPEPTHRMEACP
;
A
#
# COMPACT_ATOMS: atom_id res chain seq x y z
N LYS A 1 -7.32 11.27 -17.57
CA LYS A 1 -7.63 9.84 -17.73
C LYS A 1 -7.86 9.16 -16.37
N VAL A 2 -6.93 9.29 -15.42
CA VAL A 2 -7.09 8.83 -14.01
C VAL A 2 -8.35 9.38 -13.31
N THR A 3 -8.65 10.67 -13.45
CA THR A 3 -9.85 11.30 -12.87
C THR A 3 -11.16 10.70 -13.39
N TYR A 4 -11.20 10.22 -14.64
CA TYR A 4 -12.41 9.64 -15.23
C TYR A 4 -12.74 8.28 -14.57
N ILE A 5 -11.70 7.46 -14.33
CA ILE A 5 -11.83 6.16 -13.67
C ILE A 5 -12.23 6.34 -12.20
N TYR A 6 -11.53 7.25 -11.51
CA TYR A 6 -11.85 7.58 -10.12
C TYR A 6 -13.32 8.02 -9.95
N LEU A 7 -13.81 8.89 -10.84
CA LEU A 7 -15.21 9.33 -10.79
C LEU A 7 -16.20 8.20 -11.09
N LYS A 8 -15.86 7.27 -11.98
CA LYS A 8 -16.70 6.09 -12.28
C LYS A 8 -16.78 5.12 -11.09
N GLN A 9 -15.66 4.90 -10.39
CA GLN A 9 -15.64 4.10 -9.16
C GLN A 9 -16.55 4.70 -8.07
N LEU A 10 -16.55 6.03 -7.92
CA LEU A 10 -17.44 6.71 -6.98
C LEU A 10 -18.92 6.64 -7.40
N GLU A 11 -19.21 6.64 -8.69
CA GLU A 11 -20.57 6.50 -9.22
C GLU A 11 -21.15 5.10 -8.96
N GLU A 12 -20.32 4.06 -9.09
CA GLU A 12 -20.70 2.67 -8.84
C GLU A 12 -20.88 2.36 -7.36
N ALA A 13 -20.02 2.91 -6.49
CA ALA A 13 -19.99 2.57 -5.07
C ALA A 13 -21.37 2.75 -4.40
N ASP A 14 -21.90 1.71 -3.75
CA ASP A 14 -23.12 1.81 -2.93
C ASP A 14 -22.91 2.66 -1.67
N LEU A 15 -21.66 2.66 -1.20
CA LEU A 15 -21.19 3.38 -0.02
C LEU A 15 -19.81 3.98 -0.31
N MET A 16 -19.65 5.27 0.01
CA MET A 16 -18.35 5.93 0.01
C MET A 16 -17.86 6.10 1.45
N VAL A 17 -16.60 5.73 1.70
CA VAL A 17 -15.98 5.84 3.03
C VAL A 17 -14.73 6.71 2.94
N ILE A 18 -14.77 7.88 3.57
CA ILE A 18 -13.60 8.74 3.77
C ILE A 18 -12.80 8.15 4.94
N ASN A 19 -11.74 7.41 4.62
CA ASN A 19 -10.88 6.78 5.62
C ASN A 19 -9.73 7.72 6.04
N LYS A 20 -9.07 7.38 7.16
CA LYS A 20 -7.94 8.11 7.76
C LYS A 20 -8.28 9.56 8.09
N ILE A 21 -9.48 9.82 8.60
CA ILE A 21 -9.89 11.18 8.96
C ILE A 21 -9.00 11.82 10.04
N ASP A 22 -8.20 11.03 10.76
CA ASP A 22 -7.18 11.50 11.70
C ASP A 22 -5.98 12.17 11.02
N SER A 23 -5.80 11.96 9.72
CA SER A 23 -4.76 12.61 8.90
C SER A 23 -5.24 13.88 8.19
N LEU A 24 -6.53 14.22 8.32
CA LEU A 24 -7.15 15.38 7.66
C LEU A 24 -7.52 16.46 8.67
N GLU A 25 -7.28 17.72 8.32
CA GLU A 25 -7.83 18.84 9.07
C GLU A 25 -9.36 18.89 8.95
N GLU A 26 -10.05 19.42 9.96
CA GLU A 26 -11.51 19.46 9.99
C GLU A 26 -12.11 20.20 8.78
N THR A 27 -11.45 21.26 8.32
CA THR A 27 -11.85 22.05 7.15
C THR A 27 -11.73 21.25 5.85
N GLN A 28 -10.62 20.52 5.67
CA GLN A 28 -10.39 19.66 4.51
C GLN A 28 -11.38 18.50 4.48
N ARG A 29 -11.63 17.86 5.63
CA ARG A 29 -12.60 16.78 5.77
C ARG A 29 -14.00 17.22 5.40
N LYS A 30 -14.47 18.36 5.92
CA LYS A 30 -15.77 18.94 5.57
C LYS A 30 -15.85 19.27 4.08
N SER A 31 -14.82 19.89 3.51
CA SER A 31 -14.79 20.21 2.08
C SER A 31 -14.89 18.97 1.21
N LEU A 32 -14.15 17.90 1.55
CA LEU A 32 -14.20 16.63 0.80
C LEU A 32 -15.58 15.97 0.91
N ARG A 33 -16.15 15.93 2.12
CA ARG A 33 -17.49 15.39 2.35
C ARG A 33 -18.53 16.12 1.50
N THR A 34 -18.55 17.45 1.58
CA THR A 34 -19.50 18.28 0.81
C THR A 34 -19.34 18.05 -0.68
N ALA A 35 -18.11 17.99 -1.20
CA ALA A 35 -17.88 17.74 -2.62
C ALA A 35 -18.41 16.36 -3.08
N LEU A 36 -18.28 15.33 -2.24
CA LEU A 36 -18.79 13.98 -2.53
C LEU A 36 -20.33 13.93 -2.48
N GLU A 37 -20.94 14.54 -1.45
CA GLU A 37 -22.39 14.59 -1.30
C GLU A 37 -23.08 15.43 -2.40
N GLU A 38 -22.48 16.55 -2.81
CA GLU A 38 -22.99 17.37 -3.93
C GLU A 38 -22.90 16.64 -5.27
N ARG A 39 -21.84 15.85 -5.47
CA ARG A 39 -21.60 15.15 -6.74
C ARG A 39 -22.38 13.85 -6.86
N PHE A 40 -22.63 13.17 -5.73
CA PHE A 40 -23.29 11.87 -5.66
C PHE A 40 -24.40 11.86 -4.58
N PRO A 41 -25.49 12.64 -4.75
CA PRO A 41 -26.47 12.90 -3.71
C PRO A 41 -27.29 11.68 -3.25
N THR A 42 -27.28 10.60 -4.04
CA THR A 42 -27.99 9.35 -3.73
C THR A 42 -27.12 8.35 -2.96
N LYS A 43 -25.82 8.63 -2.80
CA LYS A 43 -24.86 7.72 -2.19
C LYS A 43 -24.59 8.12 -0.74
N LYS A 44 -24.43 7.13 0.14
CA LYS A 44 -24.06 7.36 1.55
C LYS A 44 -22.56 7.66 1.64
N VAL A 45 -22.19 8.67 2.42
CA VAL A 45 -20.79 9.04 2.71
C VAL A 45 -20.53 8.91 4.21
N LEU A 46 -19.57 8.04 4.58
CA LEU A 46 -19.11 7.84 5.95
C LEU A 46 -17.70 8.39 6.15
N GLU A 47 -17.37 8.73 7.39
CA GLU A 47 -16.06 9.20 7.83
C GLU A 47 -15.52 8.22 8.85
N VAL A 48 -14.35 7.63 8.60
CA VAL A 48 -13.76 6.63 9.50
C VAL A 48 -12.28 6.85 9.75
N SER A 49 -11.84 6.44 10.95
CA SER A 49 -10.42 6.30 11.29
C SER A 49 -10.20 4.97 11.97
N ALA A 50 -9.42 4.11 11.33
CA ALA A 50 -8.97 2.86 11.93
C ALA A 50 -8.03 3.10 13.14
N ARG A 51 -7.35 4.26 13.18
CA ARG A 51 -6.39 4.60 14.24
C ARG A 51 -7.09 5.03 15.53
N SER A 52 -8.09 5.88 15.45
CA SER A 52 -8.84 6.36 16.63
C SER A 52 -10.10 5.55 16.92
N GLY A 53 -10.52 4.69 15.99
CA GLY A 53 -11.78 3.95 16.06
C GLY A 53 -13.02 4.75 15.65
N ALA A 54 -12.86 6.03 15.29
CA ALA A 54 -13.97 6.89 14.91
C ALA A 54 -14.72 6.35 13.68
N GLY A 55 -16.05 6.32 13.73
CA GLY A 55 -16.94 5.93 12.63
C GLY A 55 -16.93 4.44 12.26
N LEU A 56 -16.12 3.60 12.91
CA LEU A 56 -16.04 2.17 12.61
C LEU A 56 -17.32 1.43 13.00
N GLU A 57 -17.95 1.78 14.13
CA GLU A 57 -19.16 1.11 14.60
C GLU A 57 -20.32 1.30 13.61
N ASP A 58 -20.57 2.54 13.19
CA ASP A 58 -21.59 2.87 12.18
C ASP A 58 -21.30 2.19 10.84
N TRP A 59 -20.02 2.15 10.45
CA TRP A 59 -19.60 1.47 9.23
C TRP A 59 -19.87 -0.04 9.31
N PHE A 60 -19.49 -0.70 10.41
CA PHE A 60 -19.72 -2.13 10.60
C PHE A 60 -21.20 -2.48 10.71
N ALA A 61 -21.99 -1.64 11.38
CA ALA A 61 -23.45 -1.79 11.44
C ALA A 61 -24.07 -1.75 10.04
N LEU A 62 -23.60 -0.85 9.17
CA LEU A 62 -24.09 -0.76 7.79
C LEU A 62 -23.69 -2.00 6.97
N MET A 63 -22.43 -2.43 7.08
CA MET A 63 -21.91 -3.63 6.40
C MET A 63 -22.65 -4.92 6.80
N THR A 64 -23.17 -4.98 8.03
CA THR A 64 -23.86 -6.17 8.57
C THR A 64 -25.40 -6.09 8.44
N SER A 65 -25.96 -4.94 8.10
CA SER A 65 -27.42 -4.74 7.99
C SER A 65 -27.94 -4.66 6.55
N GLU A 66 -27.11 -4.28 5.57
CA GLU A 66 -27.57 -4.13 4.19
C GLU A 66 -27.57 -5.46 3.42
N LYS A 67 -28.75 -5.89 2.94
CA LYS A 67 -28.85 -6.85 1.84
C LYS A 67 -28.40 -6.13 0.57
N GLN A 68 -27.28 -6.56 -0.02
CA GLN A 68 -26.79 -6.06 -1.30
C GLN A 68 -27.91 -6.07 -2.34
N GLY A 69 -28.35 -4.89 -2.78
CA GLY A 69 -29.15 -4.74 -3.98
C GLY A 69 -28.24 -5.00 -5.17
N SER A 70 -28.67 -5.87 -6.09
CA SER A 70 -27.95 -6.13 -7.33
C SER A 70 -27.96 -4.87 -8.20
N ALA A 71 -26.92 -4.05 -8.11
CA ALA A 71 -26.67 -3.00 -9.09
C ALA A 71 -26.06 -3.66 -10.34
N ASP A 72 -26.64 -3.33 -11.50
CA ASP A 72 -26.26 -3.86 -12.80
C ASP A 72 -24.75 -3.77 -13.03
N THR A 73 -24.11 -4.92 -13.16
CA THR A 73 -22.70 -5.03 -13.50
C THR A 73 -22.57 -4.72 -14.98
N MET A 74 -22.13 -3.51 -15.33
CA MET A 74 -21.77 -3.18 -16.72
C MET A 74 -20.26 -3.12 -16.89
N GLU A 75 -19.83 -3.56 -18.08
CA GLU A 75 -18.46 -3.92 -18.46
C GLU A 75 -17.40 -2.88 -18.06
N VAL A 76 -16.56 -3.27 -17.10
CA VAL A 76 -15.24 -2.67 -16.87
C VAL A 76 -14.46 -2.75 -18.18
N ASP A 77 -13.98 -1.61 -18.69
CA ASP A 77 -13.09 -1.60 -19.85
C ASP A 77 -11.67 -2.00 -19.41
N TYR A 78 -11.48 -3.32 -19.27
CA TYR A 78 -10.26 -3.99 -18.84
C TYR A 78 -9.02 -3.59 -19.65
N ALA A 79 -9.19 -3.05 -20.87
CA ALA A 79 -8.07 -2.65 -21.72
C ALA A 79 -7.26 -1.49 -21.13
N VAL A 80 -7.91 -0.55 -20.43
CA VAL A 80 -7.25 0.65 -19.87
C VAL A 80 -6.61 0.36 -18.51
N TYR A 81 -7.20 -0.56 -17.72
CA TYR A 81 -6.62 -1.06 -16.47
C TYR A 81 -5.32 -1.84 -16.75
N ALA A 82 -5.34 -2.69 -17.78
CA ALA A 82 -4.20 -3.49 -18.19
C ALA A 82 -3.01 -2.68 -18.73
N GLU A 83 -3.23 -1.50 -19.33
CA GLU A 83 -2.15 -0.66 -19.87
C GLU A 83 -1.34 0.07 -18.78
N GLY A 84 -1.97 0.46 -17.67
CA GLY A 84 -1.27 1.09 -16.53
C GLY A 84 -0.49 0.08 -15.68
N GLU A 85 -1.08 -1.09 -15.40
CA GLU A 85 -0.38 -2.16 -14.65
C GLU A 85 0.76 -2.80 -15.45
N ALA A 86 0.65 -2.89 -16.79
CA ALA A 86 1.69 -3.46 -17.63
C ALA A 86 3.00 -2.67 -17.62
N LEU A 87 2.97 -1.40 -17.22
CA LEU A 87 4.16 -0.56 -17.08
C LEU A 87 4.85 -0.76 -15.72
N LEU A 88 4.14 -1.32 -14.73
CA LEU A 88 4.65 -1.48 -13.37
C LEU A 88 5.41 -2.80 -13.23
N GLY A 89 6.65 -2.72 -12.80
CA GLY A 89 7.36 -3.83 -12.20
C GLY A 89 6.79 -4.13 -10.82
N TRP A 90 6.63 -5.39 -10.50
CA TRP A 90 6.21 -5.88 -9.19
C TRP A 90 7.39 -6.60 -8.56
N LEU A 91 7.64 -6.33 -7.28
CA LEU A 91 8.62 -7.04 -6.46
C LEU A 91 8.01 -7.39 -5.11
N ASN A 92 8.10 -8.67 -4.77
CA ASN A 92 7.83 -9.22 -3.45
C ASN A 92 9.13 -9.81 -2.92
N ALA A 93 9.53 -9.44 -1.72
CA ALA A 93 10.73 -9.99 -1.10
C ALA A 93 10.52 -10.26 0.38
N THR A 94 11.23 -11.26 0.89
CA THR A 94 11.30 -11.58 2.32
C THR A 94 12.76 -11.52 2.74
N LEU A 95 13.03 -10.80 3.83
CA LEU A 95 14.34 -10.68 4.43
C LEU A 95 14.29 -11.17 5.86
N GLU A 96 15.32 -11.90 6.28
CA GLU A 96 15.59 -12.18 7.69
C GLU A 96 16.61 -11.17 8.21
N LEU A 97 16.32 -10.59 9.37
CA LEU A 97 17.14 -9.60 10.05
C LEU A 97 17.57 -10.16 11.39
N ARG A 98 18.87 -10.25 11.65
CA ARG A 98 19.41 -10.78 12.91
C ARG A 98 20.57 -9.93 13.41
N SER A 99 20.59 -9.66 14.71
CA SER A 99 21.68 -8.97 15.41
C SER A 99 21.89 -9.56 16.79
N GLU A 100 23.13 -9.57 17.28
CA GLU A 100 23.44 -9.94 18.66
C GLU A 100 22.96 -8.86 19.65
N GLU A 101 23.10 -7.59 19.28
CA GLU A 101 22.62 -6.44 20.06
C GLU A 101 21.20 -6.05 19.64
N ALA A 102 20.41 -5.54 20.59
CA ALA A 102 19.08 -5.01 20.30
C ALA A 102 19.18 -3.76 19.41
N TRP A 103 18.26 -3.62 18.47
CA TRP A 103 18.25 -2.52 17.50
C TRP A 103 16.84 -1.97 17.27
N ASP A 104 16.77 -0.69 16.88
CA ASP A 104 15.53 -0.01 16.55
C ASP A 104 15.04 -0.43 15.16
N GLY A 105 14.04 -1.32 15.14
CA GLY A 105 13.41 -1.81 13.93
C GLY A 105 12.72 -0.73 13.10
N ASN A 106 12.18 0.31 13.75
CA ASN A 106 11.52 1.42 13.08
C ASN A 106 12.54 2.25 12.30
N ALA A 107 13.65 2.62 12.96
CA ALA A 107 14.73 3.38 12.34
C ALA A 107 15.37 2.62 11.17
N TRP A 108 15.60 1.31 11.33
CA TRP A 108 16.13 0.48 10.25
C TRP A 108 15.20 0.46 9.03
N MET A 109 13.88 0.26 9.23
CA MET A 109 12.91 0.29 8.12
C MET A 109 12.89 1.63 7.40
N THR A 110 12.93 2.75 8.13
CA THR A 110 12.96 4.08 7.52
C THR A 110 14.22 4.29 6.69
N GLN A 111 15.39 3.87 7.19
CA GLN A 111 16.64 3.96 6.45
C GLN A 111 16.64 3.07 5.21
N PHE A 112 16.17 1.83 5.33
CA PHE A 112 16.11 0.90 4.20
C PHE A 112 15.13 1.38 3.12
N ALA A 113 13.96 1.89 3.50
CA ALA A 113 13.00 2.49 2.57
C ALA A 113 13.62 3.67 1.80
N ALA A 114 14.34 4.54 2.51
CA ALA A 114 15.01 5.70 1.90
C ALA A 114 16.12 5.28 0.93
N HIS A 115 16.86 4.20 1.22
CA HIS A 115 17.86 3.68 0.29
C HIS A 115 17.21 3.13 -0.98
N VAL A 116 16.15 2.33 -0.87
CA VAL A 116 15.40 1.81 -2.03
C VAL A 116 14.84 2.96 -2.87
N GLN A 117 14.24 3.95 -2.21
CA GLN A 117 13.73 5.16 -2.86
C GLN A 117 14.83 5.92 -3.61
N SER A 118 15.96 6.18 -2.97
CA SER A 118 17.08 6.90 -3.58
C SER A 118 17.66 6.15 -4.79
N GLN A 119 17.75 4.81 -4.74
CA GLN A 119 18.22 4.01 -5.87
C GLN A 119 17.27 4.10 -7.07
N LEU A 120 15.96 4.04 -6.85
CA LEU A 120 14.96 4.16 -7.91
C LEU A 120 14.90 5.59 -8.46
N GLU A 121 14.97 6.60 -7.60
CA GLU A 121 14.97 8.01 -8.01
C GLU A 121 16.21 8.35 -8.85
N ALA A 122 17.38 7.85 -8.48
CA ALA A 122 18.62 8.04 -9.24
C ALA A 122 18.56 7.46 -10.66
N GLN A 123 17.70 6.47 -10.88
CA GLN A 123 17.44 5.85 -12.19
C GLN A 123 16.18 6.41 -12.87
N HIS A 124 15.56 7.45 -12.30
CA HIS A 124 14.32 8.08 -12.78
C HIS A 124 13.10 7.14 -12.80
N HIS A 125 13.09 6.13 -11.94
CA HIS A 125 11.95 5.23 -11.75
C HIS A 125 11.00 5.75 -10.67
N GLU A 126 9.70 5.85 -10.98
CA GLU A 126 8.69 6.34 -10.03
C GLU A 126 8.09 5.20 -9.19
N ILE A 127 8.18 5.29 -7.86
CA ILE A 127 7.48 4.36 -6.95
C ILE A 127 5.99 4.64 -6.99
N ALA A 128 5.21 3.66 -7.43
CA ALA A 128 3.76 3.71 -7.29
C ALA A 128 3.34 3.37 -5.85
N HIS A 129 3.91 2.31 -5.29
CA HIS A 129 3.60 1.85 -3.94
C HIS A 129 4.72 0.95 -3.38
N LEU A 130 5.28 1.34 -2.24
CA LEU A 130 6.13 0.51 -1.41
C LEU A 130 5.45 0.31 -0.06
N LYS A 131 5.30 -0.94 0.35
CA LYS A 131 4.91 -1.32 1.70
C LYS A 131 5.93 -2.30 2.27
N MET A 132 6.36 -2.08 3.50
CA MET A 132 7.14 -3.08 4.22
C MET A 132 6.51 -3.35 5.59
N THR A 133 6.46 -4.63 5.95
CA THR A 133 5.96 -5.10 7.24
C THR A 133 7.09 -5.82 7.94
N LEU A 134 7.46 -5.34 9.13
CA LEU A 134 8.48 -5.95 9.99
C LEU A 134 7.79 -6.65 11.16
N SER A 135 8.07 -7.93 11.32
CA SER A 135 7.52 -8.79 12.37
C SER A 135 8.66 -9.36 13.21
N PRO A 136 8.80 -8.97 14.49
CA PRO A 136 9.80 -9.55 15.39
C PRO A 136 9.51 -11.03 15.67
N GLU A 137 10.56 -11.84 15.78
CA GLU A 137 10.41 -13.28 16.05
C GLU A 137 9.94 -13.54 17.50
N ASP A 138 10.35 -12.70 18.44
CA ASP A 138 10.04 -12.81 19.88
C ASP A 138 8.80 -12.01 20.32
N GLY A 139 8.19 -11.24 19.41
CA GLY A 139 7.08 -10.33 19.71
C GLY A 139 5.73 -11.04 19.72
N LEU A 140 4.93 -10.85 20.78
CA LEU A 140 3.54 -11.32 20.85
C LEU A 140 2.63 -10.48 19.94
N GLY A 141 2.76 -10.64 18.62
CA GLY A 141 1.90 -10.00 17.61
C GLY A 141 2.19 -8.52 17.34
N GLU A 142 3.33 -8.01 17.82
CA GLU A 142 3.79 -6.65 17.50
C GLU A 142 4.37 -6.62 16.08
N LEU A 143 4.09 -5.55 15.33
CA LEU A 143 4.63 -5.36 14.00
C LEU A 143 4.79 -3.87 13.70
N ALA A 144 5.72 -3.54 12.82
CA ALA A 144 5.81 -2.21 12.24
C ALA A 144 5.49 -2.26 10.75
N VAL A 145 4.85 -1.19 10.26
CA VAL A 145 4.47 -1.07 8.84
C VAL A 145 4.85 0.30 8.35
N ILE A 146 5.71 0.32 7.33
CA ILE A 146 6.06 1.55 6.61
C ILE A 146 5.43 1.52 5.22
N ASN A 147 4.92 2.68 4.80
CA ASN A 147 4.38 2.86 3.46
C ASN A 147 5.04 4.07 2.81
N LEU A 148 5.31 3.96 1.52
CA LEU A 148 5.79 5.05 0.69
C LEU A 148 5.00 5.05 -0.61
N ILE A 149 4.43 6.21 -0.92
CA ILE A 149 3.66 6.46 -2.14
C ILE A 149 4.34 7.62 -2.87
N ARG A 150 4.83 7.38 -4.09
CA ARG A 150 5.67 8.30 -4.88
C ARG A 150 7.03 8.63 -4.23
N ASN A 151 7.95 9.09 -5.08
CA ASN A 151 9.32 9.37 -4.70
C ASN A 151 9.49 10.71 -3.97
N ASP A 152 8.52 11.62 -4.05
CA ASP A 152 8.57 12.95 -3.43
C ASP A 152 8.08 12.98 -1.97
N PHE A 153 7.64 11.83 -1.44
CA PHE A 153 7.17 11.68 -0.06
C PHE A 153 8.23 11.06 0.85
N VAL A 154 8.13 11.36 2.15
CA VAL A 154 8.91 10.68 3.19
C VAL A 154 8.19 9.36 3.55
N PRO A 155 8.92 8.23 3.69
CA PRO A 155 8.33 6.98 4.17
C PRO A 155 7.57 7.17 5.49
N GLU A 156 6.30 6.77 5.54
CA GLU A 156 5.43 6.95 6.69
C GLU A 156 5.29 5.63 7.48
N LEU A 157 5.69 5.65 8.76
CA LEU A 157 5.42 4.57 9.71
C LEU A 157 3.96 4.63 10.15
N SER A 158 3.15 3.71 9.62
CA SER A 158 1.74 3.57 9.97
C SER A 158 1.51 2.76 11.26
N GLN A 159 2.47 1.88 11.59
CA GLN A 159 2.56 1.13 12.84
C GLN A 159 4.03 1.06 13.23
N THR A 160 4.32 1.09 14.53
CA THR A 160 5.67 1.13 15.08
C THR A 160 5.86 0.06 16.14
N LEU A 161 7.06 -0.49 16.22
CA LEU A 161 7.46 -1.34 17.34
C LEU A 161 7.69 -0.48 18.59
N PRO A 162 7.22 -0.92 19.77
CA PRO A 162 7.38 -0.18 21.01
C PRO A 162 8.77 -0.32 21.64
N THR A 163 9.53 -1.34 21.24
CA THR A 163 10.85 -1.67 21.81
C THR A 163 11.82 -2.11 20.72
N ASP A 164 13.10 -2.02 21.05
CA ASP A 164 14.18 -2.60 20.24
C ASP A 164 14.03 -4.12 20.15
N ILE A 165 14.54 -4.69 19.06
CA ILE A 165 14.40 -6.11 18.72
C ILE A 165 15.76 -6.72 18.40
N HIS A 166 15.86 -8.05 18.42
CA HIS A 166 17.07 -8.77 18.00
C HIS A 166 16.91 -9.42 16.63
N GLN A 167 15.73 -10.00 16.38
CA GLN A 167 15.44 -10.80 15.20
C GLN A 167 14.07 -10.44 14.64
N ALA A 168 13.96 -10.39 13.32
CA ALA A 168 12.72 -10.09 12.64
C ALA A 168 12.68 -10.62 11.21
N GLU A 169 11.47 -10.84 10.72
CA GLU A 169 11.18 -11.01 9.30
C GLU A 169 10.64 -9.70 8.74
N LEU A 170 11.16 -9.30 7.57
CA LEU A 170 10.67 -8.16 6.81
C LEU A 170 10.07 -8.64 5.49
N ILE A 171 8.81 -8.32 5.27
CA ILE A 171 8.13 -8.54 4.00
C ILE A 171 8.08 -7.23 3.23
N VAL A 172 8.65 -7.20 2.03
CA VAL A 172 8.72 -6.04 1.14
C VAL A 172 7.80 -6.24 -0.04
N ASN A 173 7.04 -5.20 -0.34
CA ASN A 173 6.00 -5.18 -1.35
C ASN A 173 6.16 -3.89 -2.17
N LEU A 174 6.86 -3.96 -3.30
CA LEU A 174 7.25 -2.83 -4.13
C LEU A 174 6.61 -2.89 -5.52
N ARG A 175 6.01 -1.77 -5.94
CA ARG A 175 5.53 -1.53 -7.29
C ARG A 175 6.04 -0.18 -7.76
N ALA A 176 6.70 -0.16 -8.92
CA ALA A 176 7.23 1.06 -9.50
C ALA A 176 7.20 0.98 -11.03
N GLU A 177 7.23 2.14 -11.69
CA GLU A 177 7.39 2.28 -13.14
C GLU A 177 8.83 1.96 -13.55
N ALA A 178 9.20 0.69 -13.42
CA ALA A 178 10.52 0.15 -13.70
C ALA A 178 10.42 -1.29 -14.23
N ASP A 179 11.49 -1.76 -14.87
CA ASP A 179 11.63 -3.19 -15.14
C ASP A 179 11.78 -3.96 -13.81
N PRO A 180 11.23 -5.19 -13.69
CA PRO A 180 11.38 -6.01 -12.49
C PRO A 180 12.83 -6.18 -12.04
N ASP A 181 13.75 -6.35 -13.00
CA ASP A 181 15.19 -6.48 -12.75
C ASP A 181 15.78 -5.22 -12.08
N ALA A 182 15.28 -4.03 -12.44
CA ALA A 182 15.71 -2.78 -11.83
C ALA A 182 15.23 -2.67 -10.37
N LEU A 183 14.05 -3.22 -10.06
CA LEU A 183 13.54 -3.29 -8.68
C LEU A 183 14.40 -4.22 -7.82
N GLU A 184 14.76 -5.40 -8.33
CA GLU A 184 15.66 -6.31 -7.62
C GLU A 184 17.03 -5.66 -7.40
N ALA A 185 17.60 -5.02 -8.43
CA ALA A 185 18.88 -4.33 -8.31
C ALA A 185 18.85 -3.23 -7.24
N ALA A 186 17.78 -2.42 -7.20
CA ALA A 186 17.58 -1.38 -6.19
C ALA A 186 17.47 -1.97 -4.77
N LEU A 187 16.70 -3.05 -4.59
CA LEU A 187 16.56 -3.73 -3.30
C LEU A 187 17.89 -4.31 -2.82
N ARG A 188 18.64 -4.99 -3.70
CA ARG A 188 19.94 -5.58 -3.38
C ARG A 188 20.97 -4.51 -3.04
N SER A 189 21.02 -3.43 -3.80
CA SER A 189 21.92 -2.32 -3.51
C SER A 189 21.61 -1.66 -2.17
N ALA A 190 20.32 -1.51 -1.83
CA ALA A 190 19.91 -1.02 -0.51
C ALA A 190 20.34 -2.00 0.60
N LEU A 191 20.18 -3.31 0.38
CA LEU A 191 20.59 -4.33 1.32
C LEU A 191 22.10 -4.34 1.58
N ASP A 192 22.90 -4.25 0.52
CA ASP A 192 24.35 -4.17 0.60
C ASP A 192 24.80 -2.91 1.37
N ALA A 193 24.13 -1.77 1.13
CA ALA A 193 24.40 -0.53 1.86
C ALA A 193 24.08 -0.66 3.35
N MET A 194 22.94 -1.28 3.71
CA MET A 194 22.57 -1.52 5.11
C MET A 194 23.55 -2.46 5.81
N ASN A 195 23.97 -3.54 5.14
CA ASN A 195 24.93 -4.51 5.68
C ASN A 195 26.38 -3.97 5.77
N ALA A 196 26.73 -2.96 4.97
CA ALA A 196 28.03 -2.31 5.02
C ALA A 196 28.17 -1.28 6.17
N GLY A 197 27.06 -0.88 6.79
CA GLY A 197 27.04 0.01 7.93
C GLY A 197 27.74 -0.58 9.16
N GLN A 198 28.37 0.26 9.97
CA GLN A 198 28.94 -0.15 11.26
C GLN A 198 27.81 -0.40 12.27
N GLY A 199 27.34 -1.65 12.35
CA GLY A 199 26.31 -2.11 13.28
C GLY A 199 25.77 -3.47 12.83
N ALA A 200 25.89 -4.49 13.67
CA ALA A 200 25.85 -5.91 13.32
C ALA A 200 24.45 -6.50 12.98
N ILE A 201 23.63 -5.76 12.23
CA ILE A 201 22.37 -6.31 11.70
C ILE A 201 22.71 -7.05 10.41
N ASN A 202 22.71 -8.37 10.48
CA ASN A 202 22.77 -9.23 9.31
C ASN A 202 21.38 -9.29 8.67
N ALA A 203 21.22 -8.61 7.55
CA ALA A 203 20.03 -8.67 6.73
C ALA A 203 20.27 -9.60 5.54
N ALA A 204 19.53 -10.72 5.48
CA ALA A 204 19.66 -11.74 4.46
C ALA A 204 18.36 -11.86 3.65
N LEU A 205 18.49 -11.81 2.32
CA LEU A 205 17.36 -12.03 1.42
C LEU A 205 17.04 -13.53 1.35
N THR A 206 15.89 -13.95 1.87
CA THR A 206 15.47 -15.36 1.90
C THR A 206 14.59 -15.71 0.70
N HIS A 207 13.77 -14.76 0.25
CA HIS A 207 12.91 -14.93 -0.90
C HIS A 207 12.84 -13.64 -1.71
N ILE A 208 12.81 -13.78 -3.03
CA ILE A 208 12.55 -12.68 -3.95
C ILE A 208 11.78 -13.20 -5.16
N GLU A 209 10.75 -12.47 -5.51
CA GLU A 209 9.98 -12.67 -6.72
C GLU A 209 9.74 -11.29 -7.35
N HIS A 210 9.99 -11.20 -8.64
CA HIS A 210 9.74 -9.98 -9.41
C HIS A 210 9.14 -10.34 -10.77
N PHE A 211 8.17 -9.56 -11.24
CA PHE A 211 7.51 -9.82 -12.51
C PHE A 211 6.77 -8.56 -13.00
N ARG A 212 6.32 -8.61 -14.26
CA ARG A 212 5.27 -7.71 -14.74
C ARG A 212 3.98 -8.52 -14.84
N PRO A 213 2.86 -8.09 -14.24
CA PRO A 213 1.59 -8.76 -14.45
C PRO A 213 1.25 -8.70 -15.95
N GLY A 214 0.84 -9.85 -16.50
CA GLY A 214 0.24 -9.88 -17.83
C GLY A 214 -1.08 -9.11 -17.85
N LYS A 215 -1.56 -8.75 -19.05
CA LYS A 215 -2.91 -8.15 -19.16
C LYS A 215 -3.93 -9.14 -18.57
N PRO A 216 -4.79 -8.74 -17.62
CA PRO A 216 -5.86 -9.61 -17.16
C PRO A 216 -6.76 -9.96 -18.35
N GLU A 217 -6.83 -11.26 -18.70
CA GLU A 217 -7.82 -11.79 -19.63
C GLU A 217 -9.05 -12.22 -18.80
N PRO A 218 -10.16 -11.46 -18.82
CA PRO A 218 -11.35 -11.81 -18.06
C PRO A 218 -11.94 -13.13 -18.61
N THR A 219 -11.93 -14.17 -17.78
CA THR A 219 -12.36 -15.53 -18.14
C THR A 219 -13.89 -15.72 -18.03
N HIS A 220 -14.59 -14.78 -17.41
CA HIS A 220 -16.04 -14.81 -17.26
C HIS A 220 -16.66 -13.46 -17.68
N ARG A 221 -17.16 -13.40 -18.92
CA ARG A 221 -18.22 -12.43 -19.28
C ARG A 221 -19.54 -13.07 -18.86
N MET A 222 -20.23 -12.50 -17.88
CA MET A 222 -21.64 -12.83 -17.69
C MET A 222 -22.41 -12.10 -18.78
N GLU A 223 -22.85 -12.84 -19.79
CA GLU A 223 -23.81 -12.32 -20.76
C GLU A 223 -25.11 -12.01 -20.01
N ALA A 224 -25.60 -10.77 -20.17
CA ALA A 224 -26.94 -10.41 -19.72
C ALA A 224 -27.95 -11.34 -20.42
N CYS A 225 -28.70 -12.11 -19.64
CA CYS A 225 -29.77 -12.96 -20.14
C CYS A 225 -30.89 -12.04 -20.70
N PRO A 226 -31.44 -12.33 -21.89
CA PRO A 226 -32.40 -11.47 -22.59
C PRO A 226 -33.76 -11.30 -21.90
#